data_AF-A0A8H3QG28-F1
#
_entry.id   AF-A0A8H3QG28-F1
#
_cell.length_a   1.000
_cell.length_b   1.000
_cell.length_c   1.000
_cell.angle_alpha   90.00
_cell.angle_beta   90.00
_cell.angle_gamma   90.00
#
_symmetry.space_group_name_H-M   'P 1'
#
loop_
_entity.id
_entity.type
_entity.pdbx_description
1 polymer ?
#
loop_
_entity_poly.entity_id
_entity_poly.type
_entity_poly.pdbx_seq_one_letter_code
_entity_poly.pdbx_strand_id
1 'polypeptide(L)'
;MGLSVMIINIVYLISFACSFYIALSLLKLRKNPLIGIYCCAYCLLCCNVLSGIIFKNDLSSAPKAFCFFQGYMVQFICYITSMSVICFSHEIYSLLMNYKQSRFFESKKIYYFLIIIYPLILGILLFITCLKTGAIIPRELKCDVANPIWVRLLGYSGANFILSIPGTYFSARSAYILYKHLNQFKDFSLINEGISQTSQNSTPSNSQITQSRKFSQSLSLQNNLSQKRYNLTKEAVIRMSILSSSIILINCLASIGTIVSVLSHELLSKEVNINDWAGSVMGICTFLIFGFSREIRNAWR
;
A
#
# COMPACT_ATOMS: atom_id res chain seq x y z
N MET A 1 6.80 -16.05 27.64
CA MET A 1 6.53 -15.48 26.30
C MET A 1 6.19 -16.63 25.37
N GLY A 2 4.97 -16.69 24.84
CA GLY A 2 4.55 -17.77 23.94
C GLY A 2 5.33 -17.78 22.63
N LEU A 3 5.51 -18.95 22.03
CA LEU A 3 6.22 -19.13 20.75
C LEU A 3 5.63 -18.25 19.64
N SER A 4 4.31 -18.10 19.60
CA SER A 4 3.57 -17.24 18.67
C SER A 4 3.98 -15.76 18.76
N VAL A 5 4.05 -15.22 19.98
CA VAL A 5 4.44 -13.82 20.24
C VAL A 5 5.89 -13.57 19.83
N MET A 6 6.78 -14.55 20.05
CA MET A 6 8.17 -14.45 19.61
C MET A 6 8.28 -14.41 18.09
N ILE A 7 7.61 -15.33 17.38
CA ILE A 7 7.61 -15.37 15.92
C ILE A 7 7.08 -14.06 15.35
N ILE A 8 5.97 -13.54 15.87
CA ILE A 8 5.37 -12.30 15.37
C ILE A 8 6.29 -11.10 15.56
N ASN A 9 6.99 -10.99 16.69
CA ASN A 9 7.97 -9.92 16.90
C ASN A 9 9.13 -10.00 15.90
N ILE A 10 9.63 -11.20 15.58
CA ILE A 10 10.64 -11.40 14.53
C ILE A 10 10.09 -10.95 13.18
N VAL A 11 8.86 -11.31 12.85
CA VAL A 11 8.20 -10.89 11.60
C VAL A 11 8.03 -9.37 11.55
N TYR A 12 7.66 -8.71 12.65
CA TYR A 12 7.62 -7.23 12.73
C TYR A 12 8.99 -6.59 12.53
N LEU A 13 10.06 -7.19 13.06
CA LEU A 13 11.43 -6.70 12.85
C LEU A 13 11.84 -6.79 11.37
N ILE A 14 11.54 -7.91 10.71
CA ILE A 14 11.80 -8.10 9.28
C ILE A 14 10.97 -7.09 8.48
N SER A 15 9.69 -6.95 8.78
CA SER A 15 8.80 -5.98 8.13
C SER A 15 9.23 -4.54 8.33
N PHE A 16 9.79 -4.20 9.50
CA PHE A 16 10.38 -2.89 9.75
C PHE A 16 11.57 -2.64 8.82
N ALA A 17 12.53 -3.56 8.75
CA ALA A 17 13.70 -3.43 7.88
C ALA A 17 13.31 -3.32 6.40
N CYS A 18 12.39 -4.17 5.95
CA CYS A 18 11.81 -4.14 4.61
C CYS A 18 11.16 -2.79 4.29
N SER A 19 10.30 -2.29 5.18
CA SER A 19 9.59 -1.02 4.96
C SER A 19 10.52 0.18 5.01
N PHE A 20 11.51 0.16 5.92
CA PHE A 20 12.50 1.21 6.05
C PHE A 20 13.36 1.32 4.79
N TYR A 21 13.79 0.18 4.23
CA TYR A 21 14.52 0.14 2.97
C TYR A 21 13.71 0.77 1.82
N ILE A 22 12.43 0.43 1.71
CA ILE A 22 11.55 1.00 0.67
C ILE A 22 11.33 2.50 0.89
N ALA A 23 11.06 2.93 2.12
CA ALA A 23 10.89 4.33 2.48
C ALA A 23 12.11 5.16 2.06
N LEU A 24 13.31 4.71 2.43
CA LEU A 24 14.55 5.43 2.13
C LEU A 24 14.86 5.43 0.63
N SER A 25 14.59 4.33 -0.07
CA SER A 25 14.72 4.24 -1.52
C SER A 25 13.79 5.22 -2.25
N LEU A 26 12.54 5.32 -1.82
CA LEU A 26 11.54 6.22 -2.40
C LEU A 26 11.84 7.69 -2.09
N LEU A 27 12.32 7.99 -0.87
CA LEU A 27 12.78 9.32 -0.48
C LEU A 27 13.96 9.77 -1.36
N LYS A 28 14.93 8.90 -1.61
CA LYS A 28 16.07 9.17 -2.49
C LYS A 28 15.63 9.44 -3.93
N LEU A 29 14.66 8.66 -4.43
CA LEU A 29 14.15 8.79 -5.80
C LEU A 29 13.16 9.94 -6.00
N ARG A 30 12.61 10.53 -4.94
CA ARG A 30 11.51 11.53 -4.96
C ARG A 30 10.31 11.11 -5.82
N LYS A 31 10.07 9.80 -5.94
CA LYS A 31 8.95 9.21 -6.70
C LYS A 31 7.92 8.62 -5.75
N ASN A 32 6.65 8.73 -6.13
CA ASN A 32 5.51 8.17 -5.39
C ASN A 32 5.52 8.52 -3.89
N PRO A 33 5.41 9.81 -3.54
CA PRO A 33 5.53 10.26 -2.15
C PRO A 33 4.45 9.68 -1.22
N LEU A 34 3.27 9.32 -1.74
CA LEU A 34 2.20 8.72 -0.94
C LEU A 34 2.60 7.35 -0.37
N ILE A 35 3.22 6.49 -1.17
CA ILE A 35 3.71 5.19 -0.69
C ILE A 35 4.92 5.36 0.24
N GLY A 36 5.73 6.42 0.03
CA GLY A 36 6.76 6.80 0.99
C GLY A 36 6.19 7.15 2.37
N ILE A 37 5.14 7.97 2.42
CA ILE A 37 4.43 8.30 3.68
C ILE A 37 3.86 7.04 4.33
N TYR A 38 3.22 6.18 3.54
CA TYR A 38 2.70 4.90 4.03
C TYR A 38 3.82 4.04 4.67
N CYS A 39 4.97 3.89 4.01
CA CYS A 39 6.09 3.11 4.54
C CYS A 39 6.66 3.75 5.82
N CYS A 40 6.80 5.08 5.88
CA CYS A 40 7.24 5.78 7.09
C CYS A 40 6.26 5.58 8.25
N ALA A 41 4.96 5.74 8.00
CA ALA A 41 3.93 5.51 9.01
C ALA A 41 3.95 4.05 9.48
N TYR A 42 4.12 3.09 8.57
CA TYR A 42 4.21 1.69 8.93
C TYR A 42 5.49 1.35 9.71
N CYS A 43 6.63 1.99 9.43
CA CYS A 43 7.82 1.89 10.28
C CYS A 43 7.53 2.36 11.72
N LEU A 44 6.82 3.48 11.88
CA LEU A 44 6.38 3.95 13.20
C LEU A 44 5.46 2.94 13.90
N LEU A 45 4.56 2.28 13.14
CA LEU A 45 3.72 1.21 13.68
C LEU A 45 4.57 0.07 14.22
N CYS A 46 5.55 -0.41 13.45
CA CYS A 46 6.44 -1.48 13.88
C CYS A 46 7.23 -1.09 15.13
N CYS A 47 7.81 0.13 15.19
CA CYS A 47 8.49 0.62 16.38
C CYS A 47 7.57 0.66 17.61
N ASN A 48 6.33 1.11 17.42
CA ASN A 48 5.34 1.18 18.50
C ASN A 48 4.93 -0.21 19.02
N VAL A 49 4.75 -1.20 18.14
CA VAL A 49 4.46 -2.58 18.54
C VAL A 49 5.68 -3.22 19.21
N LEU A 50 6.87 -3.11 18.60
CA LEU A 50 8.12 -3.66 19.13
C LEU A 50 8.54 -3.05 20.46
N SER A 51 8.06 -1.85 20.81
CA SER A 51 8.27 -1.27 22.14
C SER A 51 7.73 -2.14 23.28
N GLY A 52 6.77 -3.03 23.01
CA GLY A 52 6.26 -4.03 23.98
C GLY A 52 7.35 -5.00 24.47
N ILE A 53 8.43 -5.20 23.70
CA ILE A 53 9.57 -6.05 24.07
C ILE A 53 10.28 -5.53 25.33
N ILE A 54 10.26 -4.22 25.57
CA ILE A 54 10.85 -3.60 26.78
C ILE A 54 10.26 -4.21 28.05
N PHE A 55 8.97 -4.56 28.02
CA PHE A 55 8.24 -5.17 29.14
C PHE A 55 8.14 -6.69 29.00
N LYS A 56 9.02 -7.33 28.21
CA LYS A 56 8.99 -8.77 27.91
C LYS A 56 7.63 -9.24 27.35
N ASN A 57 6.90 -8.34 26.67
CA ASN A 57 5.52 -8.55 26.20
C ASN A 57 4.51 -8.90 27.30
N ASP A 58 4.82 -8.63 28.56
CA ASP A 58 3.83 -8.62 29.64
C ASP A 58 3.36 -7.18 29.88
N LEU A 59 2.45 -6.73 29.03
CA LEU A 59 1.92 -5.37 29.08
C LEU A 59 1.00 -5.11 30.28
N SER A 60 0.65 -6.15 31.04
CA SER A 60 -0.06 -5.98 32.32
C SER A 60 0.83 -5.34 33.39
N SER A 61 2.14 -5.58 33.30
CA SER A 61 3.18 -5.00 34.16
C SER A 61 3.61 -3.59 33.73
N ALA A 62 3.18 -3.12 32.55
CA ALA A 62 3.59 -1.82 32.02
C ALA A 62 2.83 -0.65 32.68
N PRO A 63 3.44 0.55 32.80
CA PRO A 63 2.75 1.73 33.29
C PRO A 63 1.49 2.04 32.46
N LYS A 64 0.39 2.40 33.13
CA LYS A 64 -0.88 2.74 32.46
C LYS A 64 -0.71 3.80 31.36
N ALA A 65 0.14 4.80 31.60
CA ALA A 65 0.44 5.85 30.61
C ALA A 65 1.13 5.30 29.36
N PHE A 66 2.05 4.34 29.51
CA PHE A 66 2.70 3.67 28.37
C PHE A 66 1.68 2.88 27.56
N CYS A 67 0.83 2.09 28.23
CA CYS A 67 -0.18 1.29 27.57
C CYS A 67 -1.20 2.16 26.82
N PHE A 68 -1.65 3.26 27.44
CA PHE A 68 -2.53 4.24 26.80
C PHE A 68 -1.87 4.87 25.56
N PHE A 69 -0.63 5.34 25.68
CA PHE A 69 0.12 5.93 24.57
C PHE A 69 0.30 4.93 23.44
N GLN A 70 0.76 3.71 23.74
CA GLN A 70 1.00 2.66 22.76
C GLN A 70 -0.29 2.33 22.01
N GLY A 71 -1.39 2.08 22.72
CA GLY A 71 -2.68 1.75 22.13
C GLY A 71 -3.22 2.89 21.27
N TYR A 72 -3.18 4.12 21.75
CA TYR A 72 -3.61 5.29 20.98
C TYR A 72 -2.76 5.51 19.72
N MET A 73 -1.44 5.39 19.83
CA MET A 73 -0.53 5.56 18.70
C MET A 73 -0.72 4.50 17.62
N VAL A 74 -1.01 3.23 17.98
CA VAL A 74 -1.37 2.20 17.00
C VAL A 74 -2.57 2.67 16.17
N GLN A 75 -3.61 3.17 16.83
CA GLN A 75 -4.85 3.60 16.18
C GLN A 75 -4.59 4.78 15.23
N PHE A 76 -3.88 5.80 15.72
CA PHE A 76 -3.54 7.00 14.96
C PHE A 76 -2.69 6.68 13.72
N ILE A 77 -1.67 5.82 13.86
CA ILE A 77 -0.81 5.40 12.75
C ILE A 77 -1.61 4.59 11.72
N CYS A 78 -2.51 3.70 12.17
CA CYS A 78 -3.38 2.96 11.27
C CYS A 78 -4.32 3.87 10.45
N TYR A 79 -4.79 4.99 11.01
CA TYR A 79 -5.57 5.97 10.23
C TYR A 79 -4.73 6.64 9.13
N ILE A 80 -3.47 6.98 9.42
CA ILE A 80 -2.54 7.55 8.43
C ILE A 80 -2.30 6.54 7.30
N THR A 81 -2.00 5.28 7.64
CA THR A 81 -1.70 4.25 6.64
C THR A 81 -2.93 3.97 5.76
N SER A 82 -4.12 3.82 6.35
CA SER A 82 -5.36 3.59 5.59
C SER A 82 -5.71 4.73 4.65
N MET A 83 -5.61 5.98 5.10
CA MET A 83 -5.90 7.12 4.23
C MET A 83 -4.86 7.27 3.12
N SER A 84 -3.58 6.98 3.41
CA SER A 84 -2.51 6.96 2.42
C SER A 84 -2.79 5.93 1.32
N VAL A 85 -3.29 4.75 1.68
CA VAL A 85 -3.63 3.67 0.74
C VAL A 85 -4.76 4.10 -0.18
N ILE A 86 -5.84 4.69 0.33
CA ILE A 86 -6.96 5.14 -0.52
C ILE A 86 -6.55 6.25 -1.46
N CYS A 87 -5.78 7.23 -0.97
CA CYS A 87 -5.26 8.30 -1.82
C CYS A 87 -4.40 7.72 -2.94
N PHE A 88 -3.59 6.71 -2.63
CA PHE A 88 -2.78 5.98 -3.60
C PHE A 88 -3.64 5.18 -4.59
N SER A 89 -4.67 4.46 -4.13
CA SER A 89 -5.63 3.76 -4.99
C SER A 89 -6.33 4.71 -5.96
N HIS A 90 -6.72 5.89 -5.49
CA HIS A 90 -7.33 6.92 -6.30
C HIS A 90 -6.33 7.55 -7.29
N GLU A 91 -5.07 7.75 -6.90
CA GLU A 91 -4.02 8.23 -7.81
C GLU A 91 -3.81 7.23 -8.97
N ILE A 92 -3.77 5.92 -8.68
CA ILE A 92 -3.67 4.87 -9.71
C ILE A 92 -4.89 4.89 -10.62
N TYR A 93 -6.09 4.95 -10.04
CA TYR A 93 -7.34 5.00 -10.80
C TYR A 93 -7.36 6.20 -11.76
N SER A 94 -7.02 7.39 -11.26
CA SER A 94 -6.97 8.60 -12.07
C SER A 94 -5.89 8.50 -13.16
N LEU A 95 -4.73 7.90 -12.86
CA LEU A 95 -3.65 7.69 -13.84
C LEU A 95 -4.09 6.79 -14.99
N LEU A 96 -4.80 5.70 -14.67
CA LEU A 96 -5.31 4.76 -15.65
C LEU A 96 -6.47 5.34 -16.47
N MET A 97 -7.40 6.04 -15.82
CA MET A 97 -8.59 6.59 -16.50
C MET A 97 -8.24 7.81 -17.36
N ASN A 98 -7.40 8.71 -16.86
CA ASN A 98 -7.05 9.97 -17.51
C ASN A 98 -5.72 9.90 -18.27
N TYR A 99 -5.34 8.72 -18.79
CA TYR A 99 -4.08 8.52 -19.53
C TYR A 99 -3.85 9.55 -20.66
N LYS A 100 -4.92 10.19 -21.18
CA LYS A 100 -4.86 11.23 -22.22
C LYS A 100 -4.93 12.68 -21.74
N GLN A 101 -5.27 12.97 -20.47
CA GLN A 101 -5.55 14.34 -20.00
C GLN A 101 -4.48 14.84 -19.01
N SER A 102 -3.76 15.90 -19.37
CA SER A 102 -2.56 16.43 -18.68
C SER A 102 -2.79 17.16 -17.34
N ARG A 103 -4.00 17.21 -16.77
CA ARG A 103 -4.31 17.93 -15.51
C ARG A 103 -3.95 17.15 -14.23
N PHE A 104 -2.87 16.38 -14.28
CA PHE A 104 -2.51 15.39 -13.25
C PHE A 104 -1.91 16.01 -11.95
N PHE A 105 -1.49 17.28 -11.98
CA PHE A 105 -0.62 17.84 -10.94
C PHE A 105 -1.32 18.65 -9.83
N GLU A 106 -2.53 19.20 -10.04
CA GLU A 106 -3.20 20.03 -9.01
C GLU A 106 -3.82 19.23 -7.85
N SER A 107 -4.13 17.94 -8.04
CA SER A 107 -4.84 17.11 -7.05
C SER A 107 -3.96 16.64 -5.87
N LYS A 108 -2.62 16.76 -5.95
CA LYS A 108 -1.71 16.15 -4.96
C LYS A 108 -1.78 16.79 -3.57
N LYS A 109 -2.02 18.11 -3.48
CA LYS A 109 -2.13 18.82 -2.19
C LYS A 109 -3.31 18.34 -1.35
N ILE A 110 -4.43 17.99 -2.01
CA ILE A 110 -5.64 17.51 -1.35
C ILE A 110 -5.38 16.17 -0.67
N TYR A 111 -4.60 15.26 -1.29
CA TYR A 111 -4.25 13.99 -0.64
C TYR A 111 -3.46 14.17 0.64
N TYR A 112 -2.44 15.05 0.65
CA TYR A 112 -1.69 15.32 1.87
C TYR A 112 -2.56 15.95 2.96
N PHE A 113 -3.43 16.88 2.57
CA PHE A 113 -4.39 17.48 3.50
C PHE A 113 -5.30 16.42 4.12
N LEU A 114 -5.85 15.51 3.31
CA LEU A 114 -6.69 14.41 3.79
C LEU A 114 -5.92 13.44 4.71
N ILE A 115 -4.69 13.07 4.36
CA ILE A 115 -3.84 12.19 5.19
C ILE A 115 -3.55 12.81 6.55
N ILE A 116 -3.55 14.14 6.69
CA ILE A 116 -3.32 14.82 7.97
C ILE A 116 -4.64 15.03 8.72
N ILE A 117 -5.68 15.53 8.06
CA ILE A 117 -6.94 15.91 8.72
C ILE A 117 -7.74 14.68 9.17
N TYR A 118 -7.78 13.62 8.37
CA TYR A 118 -8.51 12.40 8.69
C TYR A 118 -8.07 11.76 10.03
N PRO A 119 -6.77 11.45 10.26
CA PRO A 119 -6.34 10.87 11.53
C PRO A 119 -6.48 11.85 12.70
N LEU A 120 -6.42 13.17 12.47
CA LEU A 120 -6.66 14.16 13.53
C LEU A 120 -8.12 14.13 14.01
N ILE A 121 -9.09 14.15 13.09
CA ILE A 121 -10.52 14.12 13.44
C ILE A 121 -10.86 12.81 14.17
N LEU A 122 -10.53 11.67 13.58
CA LEU A 122 -10.83 10.37 14.20
C LEU A 122 -9.99 10.12 15.46
N GLY A 123 -8.75 10.58 15.49
CA GLY A 123 -7.86 10.51 16.65
C GLY A 123 -8.44 11.27 17.84
N ILE A 124 -8.90 12.51 17.65
CA ILE A 124 -9.51 13.31 18.72
C ILE A 124 -10.77 12.63 19.26
N LEU A 125 -11.67 12.16 18.37
CA LEU A 125 -12.89 11.45 18.77
C LEU A 125 -12.58 10.18 19.56
N LEU A 126 -11.61 9.39 19.09
CA LEU A 126 -11.17 8.17 19.77
C LEU A 126 -10.50 8.49 21.11
N PHE A 127 -9.64 9.51 21.17
CA PHE A 127 -8.94 9.93 22.39
C PHE A 127 -9.93 10.30 23.50
N ILE A 128 -10.92 11.16 23.20
CA ILE A 128 -11.97 11.56 24.14
C ILE A 128 -12.76 10.34 24.62
N THR A 129 -13.12 9.45 23.70
CA THR A 129 -13.89 8.25 24.03
C THR A 129 -13.09 7.30 24.92
N CYS A 130 -11.81 7.06 24.60
CA CYS A 130 -10.91 6.22 25.37
C CYS A 130 -10.66 6.76 26.77
N LEU A 131 -10.51 8.08 26.94
CA LEU A 131 -10.37 8.69 28.27
C LEU A 131 -11.62 8.50 29.13
N LYS A 132 -12.81 8.65 28.54
CA LYS A 132 -14.08 8.51 29.27
C LYS A 132 -14.40 7.06 29.64
N THR A 133 -14.03 6.11 28.79
CA THR A 133 -14.42 4.70 28.93
C THR A 133 -13.32 3.79 29.45
N GLY A 134 -12.08 4.27 29.51
CA GLY A 134 -10.92 3.43 29.87
C GLY A 134 -10.65 2.33 28.85
N ALA A 135 -10.93 2.58 27.56
CA ALA A 135 -11.11 1.49 26.60
C ALA A 135 -9.85 0.76 26.13
N ILE A 136 -8.68 1.29 26.47
CA ILE A 136 -7.39 0.71 26.11
C ILE A 136 -6.99 -0.31 27.17
N ILE A 137 -6.79 -1.55 26.73
CA ILE A 137 -6.44 -2.69 27.59
C ILE A 137 -5.15 -3.33 27.08
N PRO A 138 -4.27 -3.83 27.98
CA PRO A 138 -3.13 -4.63 27.58
C PRO A 138 -3.56 -5.95 26.94
N ARG A 139 -3.07 -6.22 25.71
CA ARG A 139 -3.10 -7.54 25.05
C ARG A 139 -1.68 -8.12 25.03
N GLU A 140 -1.52 -9.35 24.55
CA GLU A 140 -0.21 -10.03 24.57
C GLU A 140 0.89 -9.34 23.76
N LEU A 141 0.54 -8.67 22.66
CA LEU A 141 1.52 -8.06 21.75
C LEU A 141 1.63 -6.54 21.91
N LYS A 142 0.50 -5.88 22.16
CA LYS A 142 0.36 -4.42 22.19
C LYS A 142 -0.85 -4.06 23.04
N CYS A 143 -0.86 -2.85 23.59
CA CYS A 143 -2.09 -2.28 24.11
C CYS A 143 -3.01 -1.92 22.95
N ASP A 144 -4.31 -2.19 23.10
CA ASP A 144 -5.31 -1.94 22.04
C ASP A 144 -6.66 -1.55 22.64
N VAL A 145 -7.50 -0.92 21.82
CA VAL A 145 -8.88 -0.58 22.17
C VAL A 145 -9.73 -1.84 22.08
N ALA A 146 -10.23 -2.31 23.23
CA ALA A 146 -10.93 -3.60 23.30
C ALA A 146 -12.26 -3.57 24.07
N ASN A 147 -12.41 -2.72 25.10
CA ASN A 147 -13.59 -2.74 25.96
C ASN A 147 -14.04 -1.32 26.30
N PRO A 148 -15.29 -0.89 26.04
CA PRO A 148 -16.36 -1.67 25.44
C PRO A 148 -16.16 -1.89 23.94
N ILE A 149 -16.66 -3.03 23.44
CA ILE A 149 -16.41 -3.53 22.08
C ILE A 149 -16.82 -2.50 21.00
N TRP A 150 -17.83 -1.66 21.27
CA TRP A 150 -18.30 -0.63 20.34
C TRP A 150 -17.27 0.49 20.12
N VAL A 151 -16.41 0.79 21.09
CA VAL A 151 -15.33 1.80 20.92
C VAL A 151 -14.30 1.30 19.91
N ARG A 152 -14.20 -0.03 19.73
CA ARG A 152 -13.35 -0.63 18.70
C ARG A 152 -13.85 -0.37 17.27
N LEU A 153 -15.16 -0.13 17.09
CA LEU A 153 -15.71 0.32 15.80
C LEU A 153 -15.25 1.75 15.47
N LEU A 154 -15.11 2.62 16.48
CA LEU A 154 -14.54 3.95 16.29
C LEU A 154 -13.03 3.90 16.07
N GLY A 155 -12.36 2.82 16.46
CA GLY A 155 -10.95 2.55 16.19
C GLY A 155 -10.65 2.27 14.71
N TYR A 156 -9.39 1.92 14.43
CA TYR A 156 -8.90 1.58 13.11
C TYR A 156 -9.74 0.49 12.45
N SER A 157 -10.31 -0.44 13.20
CA SER A 157 -11.06 -1.55 12.59
C SER A 157 -12.34 -1.09 11.87
N GLY A 158 -13.22 -0.35 12.55
CA GLY A 158 -14.44 0.13 11.89
C GLY A 158 -14.18 1.29 10.92
N ALA A 159 -13.23 2.17 11.24
CA ALA A 159 -12.84 3.25 10.33
C ALA A 159 -12.25 2.69 9.02
N ASN A 160 -11.36 1.69 9.11
CA ASN A 160 -10.79 1.02 7.94
C ASN A 160 -11.85 0.26 7.14
N PHE A 161 -12.88 -0.29 7.79
CA PHE A 161 -13.99 -0.92 7.09
C PHE A 161 -14.71 0.05 6.16
N ILE A 162 -15.12 1.21 6.69
CA ILE A 162 -15.82 2.24 5.91
C ILE A 162 -14.94 2.70 4.74
N LEU A 163 -13.65 2.92 5.02
CA LEU A 163 -12.65 3.31 4.04
C LEU A 163 -12.35 2.22 2.99
N SER A 164 -12.49 0.94 3.34
CA SER A 164 -12.26 -0.17 2.41
C SER A 164 -13.28 -0.21 1.27
N ILE A 165 -14.49 0.34 1.46
CA ILE A 165 -15.53 0.39 0.42
C ILE A 165 -15.09 1.24 -0.79
N PRO A 166 -14.78 2.55 -0.65
CA PRO A 166 -14.29 3.35 -1.77
C PRO A 166 -12.92 2.86 -2.26
N GLY A 167 -12.06 2.38 -1.37
CA GLY A 167 -10.79 1.76 -1.75
C GLY A 167 -10.98 0.58 -2.71
N THR A 168 -11.87 -0.35 -2.36
CA THR A 168 -12.16 -1.54 -3.18
C THR A 168 -12.73 -1.14 -4.53
N TYR A 169 -13.62 -0.14 -4.57
CA TYR A 169 -14.16 0.39 -5.83
C TYR A 169 -13.03 0.91 -6.75
N PHE A 170 -12.15 1.78 -6.25
CA PHE A 170 -11.05 2.32 -7.05
C PHE A 170 -10.07 1.22 -7.49
N SER A 171 -9.77 0.26 -6.60
CA SER A 171 -8.87 -0.84 -6.91
C SER A 171 -9.44 -1.80 -7.94
N ALA A 172 -10.72 -2.17 -7.82
CA ALA A 172 -11.41 -3.03 -8.77
C ALA A 172 -11.53 -2.36 -10.14
N ARG A 173 -11.87 -1.07 -10.18
CA ARG A 173 -11.96 -0.32 -11.44
C ARG A 173 -10.60 -0.16 -12.11
N SER A 174 -9.55 0.10 -11.33
CA SER A 174 -8.17 0.15 -11.82
C SER A 174 -7.72 -1.18 -12.41
N ALA A 175 -7.97 -2.29 -11.71
CA ALA A 175 -7.65 -3.63 -12.19
C ALA A 175 -8.41 -3.97 -13.50
N TYR A 176 -9.69 -3.61 -13.58
CA TYR A 176 -10.49 -3.79 -14.79
C TYR A 176 -9.93 -3.01 -16.00
N ILE A 177 -9.59 -1.73 -15.81
CA ILE A 177 -9.01 -0.89 -16.87
C ILE A 177 -7.65 -1.43 -17.30
N LEU A 178 -6.82 -1.85 -16.34
CA LEU A 178 -5.52 -2.46 -16.60
C LEU A 178 -5.65 -3.76 -17.41
N TYR A 179 -6.59 -4.63 -17.04
CA TYR A 179 -6.88 -5.86 -17.78
C TYR A 179 -7.35 -5.57 -19.21
N LYS A 180 -8.25 -4.59 -19.38
CA LYS A 180 -8.72 -4.16 -20.71
C LYS A 180 -7.56 -3.67 -21.59
N HIS A 181 -6.65 -2.86 -21.05
CA HIS A 181 -5.48 -2.41 -21.79
C HIS A 181 -4.49 -3.54 -22.08
N LEU A 182 -4.29 -4.49 -21.16
CA LEU A 182 -3.43 -5.65 -21.38
C LEU A 182 -3.88 -6.49 -22.58
N ASN A 183 -5.18 -6.71 -22.74
CA ASN A 183 -5.73 -7.46 -23.87
C ASN A 183 -5.46 -6.76 -25.21
N GLN A 184 -5.64 -5.42 -25.26
CA GLN A 184 -5.31 -4.64 -26.47
C GLN A 184 -3.84 -4.78 -26.90
N PHE A 185 -2.92 -4.96 -25.95
CA PHE A 185 -1.50 -5.19 -26.28
C PHE A 185 -1.21 -6.59 -26.80
N LYS A 186 -1.88 -7.61 -26.25
CA LYS A 186 -1.73 -8.99 -26.72
C LYS A 186 -2.17 -9.11 -28.18
N ASP A 187 -3.28 -8.46 -28.51
CA ASP A 187 -3.80 -8.45 -29.89
C ASP A 187 -2.85 -7.70 -30.84
N PHE A 188 -2.30 -6.55 -30.41
CA PHE A 188 -1.32 -5.80 -31.21
C PHE A 188 0.01 -6.55 -31.43
N SER A 189 0.52 -7.26 -30.41
CA SER A 189 1.73 -8.07 -30.56
C SER A 189 1.54 -9.25 -31.51
N LEU A 190 0.38 -9.91 -31.46
CA LEU A 190 0.05 -11.02 -32.36
C LEU A 190 -0.08 -10.55 -33.81
N ILE A 191 -0.64 -9.37 -34.04
CA ILE A 191 -0.73 -8.77 -35.37
C ILE A 191 0.67 -8.41 -35.91
N ASN A 192 1.54 -7.82 -35.08
CA ASN A 192 2.91 -7.46 -35.51
C ASN A 192 3.82 -8.68 -35.76
N GLU A 193 3.67 -9.76 -35.00
CA GLU A 193 4.38 -11.02 -35.28
C GLU A 193 3.90 -11.65 -36.59
N GLY A 194 2.59 -11.59 -36.89
CA GLY A 194 2.05 -12.03 -38.18
C GLY A 194 2.57 -11.21 -39.37
N ILE A 195 2.64 -9.88 -39.24
CA ILE A 195 3.14 -8.98 -40.29
C ILE A 195 4.66 -9.16 -40.52
N SER A 196 5.42 -9.44 -39.46
CA SER A 196 6.87 -9.67 -39.56
C SER A 196 7.21 -10.96 -40.33
N GLN A 197 6.34 -11.97 -40.28
CA GLN A 197 6.51 -13.21 -41.04
C GLN A 197 6.08 -13.06 -42.52
N THR A 198 5.15 -12.17 -42.84
CA THR A 198 4.71 -11.95 -44.24
C THR A 198 5.71 -11.12 -45.05
N SER A 199 6.65 -10.43 -44.39
CA SER A 199 7.58 -9.49 -45.03
C SER A 199 8.86 -10.11 -45.62
N GLN A 200 9.07 -11.43 -45.52
CA GLN A 200 10.30 -12.09 -45.98
C GLN A 200 10.23 -12.73 -47.38
N ASN A 201 9.11 -12.61 -48.11
CA ASN A 201 8.94 -13.26 -49.43
C ASN A 201 8.88 -12.30 -50.63
N SER A 202 9.72 -11.26 -50.68
CA SER A 202 9.97 -10.57 -51.97
C SER A 202 11.39 -10.00 -52.09
N THR A 203 12.15 -10.52 -53.05
CA THR A 203 13.48 -10.06 -53.50
C THR A 203 13.34 -9.31 -54.85
N PRO A 204 14.36 -8.58 -55.35
CA PRO A 204 14.50 -7.15 -55.19
C PRO A 204 14.52 -6.37 -56.53
N SER A 205 14.29 -5.06 -56.51
CA SER A 205 14.76 -4.16 -57.58
C SER A 205 15.03 -2.74 -57.08
N ASN A 206 15.88 -2.05 -57.83
CA ASN A 206 16.89 -1.08 -57.43
C ASN A 206 16.42 0.33 -57.01
N SER A 207 17.32 0.96 -56.24
CA SER A 207 17.71 2.38 -56.21
C SER A 207 16.93 3.38 -55.34
N GLN A 208 17.73 4.24 -54.67
CA GLN A 208 17.39 5.37 -53.77
C GLN A 208 17.33 5.06 -52.27
N ILE A 209 18.48 4.71 -51.66
CA ILE A 209 18.62 4.61 -50.20
C ILE A 209 19.85 5.40 -49.75
N THR A 210 19.69 6.65 -49.34
CA THR A 210 20.65 7.24 -48.38
C THR A 210 20.07 8.33 -47.47
N GLN A 211 18.99 9.03 -47.84
CA GLN A 211 18.40 10.08 -46.99
C GLN A 211 17.29 9.58 -46.03
N SER A 212 16.58 8.49 -46.33
CA SER A 212 15.52 7.95 -45.44
C SER A 212 16.05 7.20 -44.21
N ARG A 213 17.31 6.72 -44.25
CA ARG A 213 17.91 5.89 -43.18
C ARG A 213 18.16 6.65 -41.88
N LYS A 214 18.65 7.90 -41.93
CA LYS A 214 18.89 8.69 -40.70
C LYS A 214 17.60 9.12 -40.00
N PHE A 215 16.55 9.45 -40.76
CA PHE A 215 15.24 9.81 -40.20
C PHE A 215 14.53 8.59 -39.61
N SER A 216 14.50 7.45 -40.31
CA SER A 216 13.92 6.19 -39.81
C SER A 216 14.69 5.62 -38.61
N GLN A 217 16.00 5.85 -38.50
CA GLN A 217 16.80 5.44 -37.34
C GLN A 217 16.58 6.36 -36.13
N SER A 218 16.36 7.67 -36.33
CA SER A 218 15.97 8.59 -35.26
C SER A 218 14.53 8.35 -34.76
N LEU A 219 13.61 8.03 -35.68
CA LEU A 219 12.22 7.72 -35.37
C LEU A 219 12.10 6.36 -34.67
N SER A 220 12.90 5.36 -35.08
CA SER A 220 12.94 4.05 -34.41
C SER A 220 13.60 4.12 -33.04
N LEU A 221 14.62 4.95 -32.84
CA LEU A 221 15.20 5.20 -31.51
C LEU A 221 14.21 5.93 -30.59
N GLN A 222 13.47 6.91 -31.12
CA GLN A 222 12.44 7.66 -30.40
C GLN A 222 11.22 6.79 -30.08
N ASN A 223 10.83 5.91 -31.00
CA ASN A 223 9.79 4.89 -30.81
C ASN A 223 10.25 3.82 -29.82
N ASN A 224 11.51 3.38 -29.85
CA ASN A 224 12.05 2.44 -28.87
C ASN A 224 12.16 3.06 -27.47
N LEU A 225 12.52 4.35 -27.36
CA LEU A 225 12.55 5.10 -26.10
C LEU A 225 11.14 5.38 -25.55
N SER A 226 10.15 5.64 -26.40
CA SER A 226 8.76 5.82 -25.99
C SER A 226 8.14 4.48 -25.59
N GLN A 227 8.38 3.40 -26.34
CA GLN A 227 7.97 2.03 -26.01
C GLN A 227 8.61 1.55 -24.70
N LYS A 228 9.90 1.82 -24.48
CA LYS A 228 10.62 1.48 -23.25
C LYS A 228 10.11 2.28 -22.05
N ARG A 229 9.86 3.58 -22.20
CA ARG A 229 9.23 4.41 -21.15
C ARG A 229 7.82 3.92 -20.84
N TYR A 230 7.03 3.62 -21.87
CA TYR A 230 5.68 3.10 -21.75
C TYR A 230 5.63 1.75 -21.01
N ASN A 231 6.50 0.81 -21.37
CA ASN A 231 6.61 -0.49 -20.70
C ASN A 231 7.03 -0.36 -19.23
N LEU A 232 7.91 0.59 -18.92
CA LEU A 232 8.35 0.87 -17.56
C LEU A 232 7.22 1.50 -16.71
N THR A 233 6.42 2.40 -17.30
CA THR A 233 5.19 2.92 -16.67
C THR A 233 4.14 1.84 -16.47
N LYS A 234 3.96 0.93 -17.44
CA LYS A 234 3.03 -0.21 -17.35
C LYS A 234 3.41 -1.16 -16.21
N GLU A 235 4.67 -1.57 -16.12
CA GLU A 235 5.15 -2.41 -15.00
C GLU A 235 4.95 -1.72 -13.65
N ALA A 236 5.25 -0.41 -13.56
CA ALA A 236 5.04 0.34 -12.33
C ALA A 236 3.56 0.37 -11.95
N VAL A 237 2.66 0.63 -12.89
CA VAL A 237 1.20 0.68 -12.65
C VAL A 237 0.65 -0.69 -12.23
N ILE A 238 1.12 -1.79 -12.82
CA ILE A 238 0.72 -3.15 -12.40
C ILE A 238 1.11 -3.39 -10.94
N ARG A 239 2.36 -3.10 -10.57
CA ARG A 239 2.85 -3.26 -9.18
C ARG A 239 2.07 -2.40 -8.20
N MET A 240 1.79 -1.15 -8.58
CA MET A 240 1.00 -0.22 -7.78
C MET A 240 -0.44 -0.72 -7.58
N SER A 241 -1.07 -1.23 -8.64
CA SER A 241 -2.43 -1.78 -8.58
C SER A 241 -2.51 -3.05 -7.72
N ILE A 242 -1.53 -3.95 -7.81
CA ILE A 242 -1.47 -5.16 -6.99
C ILE A 242 -1.31 -4.77 -5.52
N LEU A 243 -0.41 -3.84 -5.19
CA LEU A 243 -0.24 -3.37 -3.81
C LEU A 243 -1.56 -2.80 -3.26
N SER A 244 -2.17 -1.87 -3.99
CA SER A 244 -3.43 -1.24 -3.59
C SER A 244 -4.49 -2.29 -3.28
N SER A 245 -4.73 -3.23 -4.20
CA SER A 245 -5.74 -4.27 -4.03
C SER A 245 -5.44 -5.17 -2.83
N SER A 246 -4.18 -5.59 -2.65
CA SER A 246 -3.78 -6.45 -1.53
C SER A 246 -3.96 -5.76 -0.18
N ILE A 247 -3.58 -4.48 -0.05
CA ILE A 247 -3.73 -3.75 1.22
C ILE A 247 -5.22 -3.57 1.57
N ILE A 248 -6.05 -3.20 0.57
CA ILE A 248 -7.49 -3.05 0.78
C ILE A 248 -8.14 -4.36 1.18
N LEU A 249 -7.77 -5.47 0.53
CA LEU A 249 -8.27 -6.80 0.87
C LEU A 249 -7.93 -7.17 2.31
N ILE A 250 -6.68 -6.94 2.73
CA ILE A 250 -6.23 -7.20 4.10
C ILE A 250 -7.01 -6.35 5.10
N ASN A 251 -7.20 -5.05 4.82
CA ASN A 251 -7.99 -4.17 5.68
C ASN A 251 -9.45 -4.62 5.78
N CYS A 252 -10.05 -5.08 4.67
CA CYS A 252 -11.42 -5.59 4.66
C CYS A 252 -11.55 -6.86 5.53
N LEU A 253 -10.67 -7.85 5.32
CA LEU A 253 -10.67 -9.10 6.09
C LEU A 253 -10.44 -8.85 7.59
N ALA A 254 -9.51 -7.96 7.94
CA ALA A 254 -9.22 -7.61 9.33
C ALA A 254 -10.40 -6.92 10.04
N SER A 255 -11.19 -6.17 9.27
CA SER A 255 -12.36 -5.44 9.78
C SER A 255 -13.58 -6.33 9.97
N ILE A 256 -13.82 -7.29 9.05
CA ILE A 256 -14.92 -8.25 9.16
C ILE A 256 -14.86 -9.00 10.49
N GLY A 257 -13.69 -9.48 10.90
CA GLY A 257 -13.53 -10.17 12.18
C GLY A 257 -13.97 -9.32 13.38
N THR A 258 -13.72 -8.01 13.34
CA THR A 258 -14.16 -7.11 14.43
C THR A 258 -15.66 -6.84 14.40
N ILE A 259 -16.25 -6.68 13.21
CA ILE A 259 -17.70 -6.48 13.07
C ILE A 259 -18.45 -7.70 13.58
N VAL A 260 -18.00 -8.91 13.22
CA VAL A 260 -18.58 -10.16 13.72
C VAL A 260 -18.49 -10.22 15.24
N SER A 261 -17.33 -9.93 15.85
CA SER A 261 -17.21 -9.91 17.32
C SER A 261 -18.14 -8.89 17.99
N VAL A 262 -18.37 -7.72 17.36
CA VAL A 262 -19.31 -6.72 17.88
C VAL A 262 -20.75 -7.22 17.79
N LEU A 263 -21.14 -7.82 16.66
CA LEU A 263 -22.49 -8.36 16.46
C LEU A 263 -22.80 -9.54 17.40
N SER A 264 -21.81 -10.39 17.68
CA SER A 264 -21.94 -11.53 18.57
C SER A 264 -21.83 -11.17 20.06
N HIS A 265 -21.59 -9.91 20.42
CA HIS A 265 -21.29 -9.45 21.79
C HIS A 265 -20.16 -10.23 22.49
N GLU A 266 -19.25 -10.84 21.72
CA GLU A 266 -18.15 -11.62 22.29
C GLU A 266 -17.05 -10.71 22.83
N LEU A 267 -16.53 -11.07 24.01
CA LEU A 267 -15.35 -10.44 24.57
C LEU A 267 -14.14 -10.74 23.67
N LEU A 268 -13.44 -9.69 23.28
CA LEU A 268 -12.27 -9.84 22.45
C LEU A 268 -11.16 -10.60 23.20
N SER A 269 -10.62 -11.65 22.57
CA SER A 269 -9.51 -12.41 23.15
C SER A 269 -8.28 -11.52 23.38
N LYS A 270 -7.59 -11.76 24.51
CA LYS A 270 -6.30 -11.12 24.82
C LYS A 270 -5.16 -11.69 23.99
N GLU A 271 -5.36 -12.88 23.43
CA GLU A 271 -4.40 -13.62 22.62
C GLU A 271 -4.14 -12.97 21.26
N VAL A 272 -3.02 -13.34 20.66
CA VAL A 272 -2.69 -13.01 19.27
C VAL A 272 -3.85 -13.34 18.32
N ASN A 273 -4.26 -12.37 17.50
CA ASN A 273 -5.31 -12.57 16.50
C ASN A 273 -4.77 -12.45 15.06
N ILE A 274 -5.57 -12.83 14.07
CA ILE A 274 -5.26 -12.73 12.64
C ILE A 274 -4.89 -11.31 12.21
N ASN A 275 -5.45 -10.30 12.87
CA ASN A 275 -5.12 -8.89 12.63
C ASN A 275 -3.67 -8.57 13.00
N ASP A 276 -3.14 -9.21 14.02
CA ASP A 276 -1.75 -9.01 14.46
C ASP A 276 -0.78 -9.67 13.47
N TRP A 277 -1.14 -10.84 12.95
CA TRP A 277 -0.42 -11.51 11.85
C TRP A 277 -0.46 -10.70 10.56
N ALA A 278 -1.65 -10.30 10.11
CA ALA A 278 -1.84 -9.48 8.92
C ALA A 278 -1.03 -8.18 9.02
N GLY A 279 -1.11 -7.51 10.17
CA GLY A 279 -0.32 -6.32 10.47
C GLY A 279 1.18 -6.57 10.38
N SER A 280 1.68 -7.72 10.84
CA SER A 280 3.11 -8.07 10.85
C SER A 280 3.70 -8.30 9.46
N VAL A 281 2.92 -8.73 8.46
CA VAL A 281 3.44 -9.08 7.12
C VAL A 281 3.35 -7.96 6.09
N MET A 282 2.61 -6.87 6.38
CA MET A 282 2.40 -5.76 5.43
C MET A 282 3.70 -5.14 4.91
N GLY A 283 4.72 -5.01 5.77
CA GLY A 283 6.02 -4.46 5.38
C GLY A 283 6.76 -5.35 4.39
N ILE A 284 6.78 -6.67 4.65
CA ILE A 284 7.32 -7.68 3.74
C ILE A 284 6.57 -7.63 2.40
N CYS A 285 5.24 -7.62 2.40
CA CYS A 285 4.44 -7.54 1.17
C CYS A 285 4.79 -6.29 0.35
N THR A 286 4.93 -5.14 1.02
CA THR A 286 5.31 -3.88 0.36
C THR A 286 6.69 -3.98 -0.27
N PHE A 287 7.65 -4.60 0.43
CA PHE A 287 8.99 -4.85 -0.10
C PHE A 287 9.00 -5.83 -1.28
N LEU A 288 8.24 -6.92 -1.23
CA LEU A 288 8.18 -7.86 -2.36
C LEU A 288 7.64 -7.20 -3.63
N ILE A 289 6.73 -6.23 -3.51
CA ILE A 289 6.14 -5.54 -4.66
C ILE A 289 7.07 -4.44 -5.21
N PHE A 290 7.68 -3.64 -4.33
CA PHE A 290 8.49 -2.48 -4.74
C PHE A 290 9.99 -2.75 -4.77
N GLY A 291 10.52 -3.54 -3.84
CA GLY A 291 11.97 -3.76 -3.63
C GLY A 291 12.68 -4.35 -4.84
N PHE A 292 12.01 -5.18 -5.63
CA PHE A 292 12.59 -5.75 -6.86
C PHE A 292 12.49 -4.85 -8.08
N SER A 293 11.95 -3.63 -7.96
CA SER A 293 11.91 -2.67 -9.07
C SER A 293 13.32 -2.31 -9.55
N ARG A 294 13.50 -2.27 -10.88
CA ARG A 294 14.75 -1.81 -11.51
C ARG A 294 15.10 -0.39 -11.07
N GLU A 295 14.09 0.46 -10.83
CA GLU A 295 14.31 1.83 -10.36
C GLU A 295 14.92 1.87 -8.96
N ILE A 296 14.41 1.05 -8.03
CA ILE A 296 14.92 0.97 -6.66
C ILE A 296 16.31 0.34 -6.63
N ARG A 297 16.53 -0.73 -7.42
CA ARG A 297 17.84 -1.37 -7.54
C ARG A 297 18.91 -0.42 -8.08
N ASN A 298 18.54 0.42 -9.04
CA ASN A 298 19.45 1.42 -9.63
C ASN A 298 19.66 2.63 -8.71
N ALA A 299 18.76 2.91 -7.76
CA ALA A 299 18.96 3.98 -6.79
C ALA A 299 20.15 3.72 -5.84
N TRP A 300 20.57 2.46 -5.73
CA TRP A 300 21.61 1.98 -4.82
C TRP A 300 22.86 1.46 -5.54
N ARG A 301 22.91 1.53 -6.87
CA ARG A 301 24.14 1.37 -7.65
C ARG A 301 24.76 2.73 -7.91
#